data_AF-A0A7Y2UM51-F1
#
_entry.id   AF-A0A7Y2UM51-F1
#
_cell.length_a   1.000
_cell.length_b   1.000
_cell.length_c   1.000
_cell.angle_alpha   90.00
_cell.angle_beta   90.00
_cell.angle_gamma   90.00
#
_symmetry.space_group_name_H-M   'P 1'
#
loop_
_entity.id
_entity.type
_entity.pdbx_description
1 polymer ?
#
loop_
_entity_poly.entity_id
_entity_poly.type
_entity_poly.pdbx_seq_one_letter_code
_entity_poly.pdbx_strand_id
1 'polypeptide(L)' 'MPQLRRDPVLGRWIIISKERRKRPNDFVIEEAKVIGGFCPLCPGNETFT' A
#
# COMPACT_ATOMS: atom_id res chain seq x y z
N MET A 1 -9.94 -1.00 -20.92
CA MET A 1 -10.29 -2.43 -21.13
C MET A 1 -9.65 -3.34 -20.07
N PRO A 2 -10.44 -4.10 -19.29
CA PRO A 2 -9.92 -5.06 -18.31
C PRO A 2 -9.39 -6.34 -18.96
N GLN A 3 -8.42 -7.00 -18.32
CA GLN A 3 -7.79 -8.25 -18.78
C GLN A 3 -7.74 -9.29 -17.65
N LEU A 4 -7.72 -10.58 -18.00
CA LEU A 4 -7.43 -11.68 -17.09
C LEU A 4 -6.02 -12.22 -17.36
N ARG A 5 -5.25 -12.47 -16.31
CA ARG A 5 -3.96 -13.17 -16.39
C ARG A 5 -3.92 -14.31 -15.38
N ARG A 6 -3.21 -15.40 -15.71
CA ARG A 6 -2.97 -16.51 -14.79
C ARG A 6 -1.65 -16.29 -14.07
N ASP A 7 -1.68 -16.37 -12.75
CA ASP A 7 -0.49 -16.35 -11.90
C ASP A 7 0.14 -17.76 -11.89
N PRO A 8 1.38 -17.93 -12.37
CA PRO A 8 2.04 -19.24 -12.40
C PRO A 8 2.54 -19.71 -11.02
N VAL A 9 2.70 -18.80 -10.05
CA VAL A 9 3.18 -19.13 -8.71
C VAL A 9 2.02 -19.61 -7.84
N LEU A 10 0.92 -18.88 -7.85
CA LEU A 10 -0.26 -19.17 -7.01
C LEU A 10 -1.37 -19.92 -7.73
N GLY A 11 -1.25 -20.15 -9.05
CA GLY A 11 -2.23 -20.89 -9.85
C GLY A 11 -3.59 -20.19 -10.04
N ARG A 12 -3.73 -18.94 -9.61
CA ARG A 12 -5.00 -18.19 -9.62
C ARG A 12 -5.13 -17.22 -10.78
N TRP A 13 -6.35 -16.93 -11.18
CA TRP A 13 -6.63 -15.83 -12.12
C TRP A 13 -6.56 -14.49 -11.38
N ILE A 14 -5.99 -13.48 -12.04
CA ILE A 14 -5.96 -12.09 -11.58
C ILE A 14 -6.66 -11.20 -12.61
N ILE A 15 -7.41 -10.21 -12.12
CA ILE A 15 -8.08 -9.21 -12.96
C ILE A 15 -7.23 -7.95 -12.98
N ILE A 16 -6.87 -7.48 -14.18
CA ILE A 16 -6.16 -6.23 -14.40
C ILE A 16 -7.16 -5.20 -14.95
N SER A 17 -7.42 -4.15 -14.17
CA SER A 17 -8.32 -3.06 -14.57
C SER A 17 -7.63 -1.71 -14.36
N LYS A 18 -6.96 -1.21 -15.41
CA LYS A 18 -6.18 0.05 -15.37
C LYS A 18 -7.04 1.27 -14.98
N GLU A 19 -8.30 1.27 -15.39
CA GLU A 19 -9.23 2.39 -15.15
C GLU A 19 -9.80 2.41 -13.73
N ARG A 20 -9.62 1.35 -12.92
CA ARG A 20 -10.17 1.26 -11.56
C ARG A 20 -9.71 2.42 -10.67
N ARG A 21 -8.48 2.92 -10.84
CA ARG A 21 -7.93 4.03 -10.07
C ARG A 21 -8.65 5.36 -10.31
N LYS A 22 -9.34 5.52 -11.46
CA LYS A 22 -10.06 6.75 -11.81
C LYS A 22 -11.44 6.86 -11.15
N ARG A 23 -11.91 5.79 -10.48
CA ARG A 23 -13.20 5.82 -9.80
C ARG A 23 -13.13 6.82 -8.63
N PRO A 24 -14.16 7.65 -8.42
CA PRO A 24 -14.25 8.44 -7.21
C PRO A 24 -14.28 7.49 -6.01
N ASN A 25 -13.59 7.86 -4.94
CA ASN A 25 -13.70 7.19 -3.65
C ASN A 25 -14.52 8.10 -2.75
N ASP A 26 -15.54 7.56 -2.10
CA ASP A 26 -16.41 8.31 -1.18
C ASP A 26 -15.66 8.72 0.10
N PHE A 27 -14.53 8.06 0.38
CA PHE A 27 -13.69 8.31 1.54
C PHE A 27 -12.42 9.07 1.13
N VAL A 28 -12.15 10.14 1.87
CA VAL A 28 -10.86 10.85 1.78
C VAL A 28 -9.82 9.98 2.49
N ILE A 29 -8.77 9.60 1.76
CA ILE A 29 -7.58 9.01 2.37
C ILE A 29 -6.80 10.18 2.95
N GLU A 30 -6.89 10.37 4.26
CA GLU A 30 -6.03 11.34 4.93
C GLU A 30 -4.58 10.88 4.79
N GLU A 31 -3.73 11.73 4.21
CA GLU A 31 -2.30 11.51 4.30
C GLU A 31 -1.93 11.60 5.77
N ALA A 32 -1.43 10.50 6.34
CA ALA A 32 -0.94 10.50 7.70
C ALA A 32 0.17 11.55 7.80
N LYS A 33 -0.13 12.68 8.44
CA LYS A 33 0.91 13.61 8.86
C LYS A 33 1.79 12.81 9.82
N VAL A 34 3.04 12.57 9.42
CA VAL A 34 4.02 11.97 10.31
C VAL A 34 4.27 12.99 11.42
N ILE A 35 3.57 12.84 12.53
CA ILE A 35 3.86 13.57 13.74
C ILE A 35 5.16 12.94 14.25
N GLY A 36 6.27 13.66 14.10
CA GLY A 36 7.56 13.21 14.61
C GLY A 36 7.47 12.90 16.11
N GLY A 37 8.28 11.95 16.57
CA GLY A 37 8.29 11.52 17.97
C GLY A 37 9.51 10.66 18.27
N PHE A 38 9.58 10.16 19.51
CA PHE A 38 10.63 9.21 19.90
C PHE A 38 10.52 7.94 19.05
N CYS A 39 11.62 7.57 18.41
CA CYS A 39 11.71 6.45 17.49
C CYS A 39 12.83 5.52 17.97
N PRO A 40 12.52 4.41 18.65
CA PRO A 40 13.54 3.48 19.17
C PRO A 40 14.31 2.77 18.05
N LEU A 41 13.79 2.77 16.82
CA LEU A 41 14.45 2.20 15.65
C LEU A 41 15.28 3.21 14.85
N CYS A 42 15.32 4.47 15.29
CA CYS A 42 16.11 5.50 14.64
C CYS A 42 17.56 5.46 15.13
N PRO A 43 18.55 5.80 14.28
CA PRO A 43 19.95 5.82 14.68
C PRO A 43 20.17 6.67 15.93
N GLY A 44 20.97 6.18 16.88
CA GLY A 44 21.25 6.83 18.17
C GLY A 44 20.32 6.43 19.33
N ASN A 45 19.32 5.57 19.09
CA ASN A 45 18.43 5.02 20.12
C ASN A 45 18.62 3.50 20.33
N GLU A 46 19.78 2.95 19.99
CA GLU A 46 20.08 1.51 20.03
C GLU A 46 20.01 0.91 21.45
N THR A 47 20.08 1.75 22.49
CA THR A 47 19.93 1.37 23.89
C THR A 47 18.48 1.18 24.33
N PHE A 48 17.51 1.56 23.50
CA PHE A 48 16.07 1.40 23.75
C PHE A 48 15.46 0.19 22.99
N THR A 49 16.32 -0.64 22.39
CA THR A 49 16.00 -1.95 21.80
C THR A 49 16.52 -3.07 22.69
#